data_AF-A0A949DHI0-F1
#
_entry.id   AF-A0A949DHI0-F1
#
_cell.length_a   1.000
_cell.length_b   1.000
_cell.length_c   1.000
_cell.angle_alpha   90.00
_cell.angle_beta   90.00
_cell.angle_gamma   90.00
#
_symmetry.space_group_name_H-M   'P 1'
#
loop_
_entity.id
_entity.type
_entity.pdbx_description
1 polymer ?
#
loop_
_entity_poly.entity_id
_entity_poly.type
_entity_poly.pdbx_seq_one_letter_code
_entity_poly.pdbx_strand_id
1 'polypeptide(L)'
;MSRGKFLSWGFLVIIFVSFIFFSNLVSFVTDWWWFREVGFTDIFIKSFGIKAIVGIGAGLIALVFLLTNFFIAAHSKIPWMTHVPSSVFGTPLSIDQRFIRRIGVILCIFLSFFIALVASSFWQDILKFLASTPFNQ
;
A
#
# COMPACT_ATOMS: atom_id res chain seq x y z
N MET A 1 7.73 19.16 -21.11
CA MET A 1 8.81 18.37 -20.47
C MET A 1 9.30 17.33 -21.48
N SER A 2 10.54 17.41 -21.96
CA SER A 2 11.00 16.57 -23.08
C SER A 2 10.96 15.08 -22.72
N ARG A 3 10.53 14.23 -23.66
CA ARG A 3 10.39 12.77 -23.49
C ARG A 3 11.61 12.10 -22.82
N GLY A 4 12.82 12.60 -23.08
CA GLY A 4 14.07 12.11 -22.45
C GLY A 4 14.14 12.32 -20.93
N LYS A 5 13.56 13.41 -20.39
CA LYS A 5 13.52 13.65 -18.95
C LYS A 5 12.56 12.71 -18.22
N PHE A 6 11.44 12.35 -18.86
CA PHE A 6 10.49 11.35 -18.32
C PHE A 6 11.11 9.95 -18.27
N LEU A 7 11.85 9.55 -19.30
CA LEU A 7 12.55 8.26 -19.33
C LEU A 7 13.63 8.19 -18.25
N SER A 8 14.41 9.28 -18.08
CA SER A 8 15.44 9.39 -17.04
C SER A 8 14.86 9.34 -15.61
N TRP A 9 13.75 10.03 -15.36
CA TRP A 9 13.06 9.95 -14.07
C TRP A 9 12.48 8.56 -13.79
N GLY A 10 11.89 7.92 -14.81
CA GLY A 10 11.41 6.54 -14.67
C GLY A 10 12.53 5.57 -14.28
N PHE A 11 13.70 5.70 -14.91
CA PHE A 11 14.88 4.90 -14.59
C PHE A 11 15.38 5.13 -13.15
N LEU A 12 15.43 6.38 -12.69
CA LEU A 12 15.80 6.71 -11.32
C LEU A 12 14.82 6.12 -10.29
N VAL A 13 13.52 6.19 -10.56
CA VAL A 13 12.48 5.58 -9.70
C VAL A 13 12.67 4.07 -9.63
N ILE A 14 12.93 3.40 -10.75
CA ILE A 14 13.18 1.96 -10.80
C ILE A 14 14.42 1.59 -9.97
N ILE A 15 15.52 2.32 -10.11
CA ILE A 15 16.73 2.08 -9.31
C ILE A 15 16.43 2.26 -7.81
N PHE A 16 15.75 3.34 -7.46
CA PHE A 16 15.42 3.65 -6.07
C PHE A 16 14.52 2.57 -5.45
N VAL A 17 13.50 2.13 -6.18
CA VAL A 17 12.62 1.03 -5.76
C VAL A 17 13.41 -0.27 -5.62
N SER A 18 14.21 -0.64 -6.62
CA SER A 18 15.08 -1.84 -6.53
C SER A 18 16.00 -1.79 -5.33
N PHE A 19 16.58 -0.63 -5.02
CA PHE A 19 17.46 -0.46 -3.88
C PHE A 19 16.72 -0.66 -2.55
N ILE A 20 15.52 -0.08 -2.39
CA ILE A 20 14.68 -0.26 -1.20
C ILE A 20 14.32 -1.73 -0.97
N PHE A 21 13.98 -2.46 -2.05
CA PHE A 21 13.53 -3.85 -1.96
C PHE A 21 14.68 -4.87 -2.03
N PHE A 22 15.92 -4.44 -2.26
CA PHE A 22 17.06 -5.33 -2.48
C PHE A 22 17.28 -6.32 -1.33
N SER A 23 17.32 -5.81 -0.09
CA SER A 23 17.51 -6.67 1.10
C SER A 23 16.40 -7.70 1.27
N ASN A 24 15.15 -7.31 1.01
CA ASN A 24 13.99 -8.21 1.07
C ASN A 24 14.07 -9.30 -0.01
N LEU A 25 14.51 -8.96 -1.22
CA LEU A 25 14.69 -9.94 -2.31
C LEU A 25 15.80 -10.94 -1.99
N VAL A 26 16.93 -10.47 -1.46
CA VAL A 26 18.05 -11.34 -1.06
C VAL A 26 17.60 -12.31 0.04
N SER A 27 16.90 -11.81 1.07
CA SER A 27 16.33 -12.66 2.11
C SER A 27 15.37 -13.70 1.54
N PHE A 28 14.45 -13.29 0.66
CA PHE A 28 13.47 -14.19 0.04
C PHE A 28 14.13 -15.33 -0.77
N VAL A 29 15.12 -15.00 -1.60
CA VAL A 29 15.86 -16.00 -2.40
C VAL A 29 16.65 -16.95 -1.50
N THR A 30 17.27 -16.40 -0.45
CA THR A 30 18.06 -17.19 0.51
C THR A 30 17.16 -18.18 1.26
N ASP A 31 16.01 -17.72 1.75
CA ASP A 31 15.01 -18.59 2.38
C ASP A 31 14.53 -19.68 1.41
N TRP A 32 14.20 -19.32 0.17
CA TRP A 32 13.75 -20.28 -0.84
C TRP A 32 14.78 -21.38 -1.10
N TRP A 33 16.05 -21.03 -1.28
CA TRP A 33 17.12 -22.02 -1.46
C TRP A 33 17.31 -22.89 -0.23
N TRP A 34 17.25 -22.31 0.96
CA TRP A 34 17.37 -23.06 2.21
C TRP A 34 16.21 -24.07 2.38
N PHE A 35 14.96 -23.64 2.19
CA PHE A 35 13.80 -24.53 2.28
C PHE A 35 13.79 -25.61 1.22
N ARG A 36 14.40 -25.35 0.05
CA ARG A 36 14.62 -26.38 -0.97
C ARG A 36 15.63 -27.42 -0.50
N GLU A 37 16.76 -26.97 0.04
CA GLU A 37 17.86 -27.85 0.46
C GLU A 37 17.44 -28.81 1.60
N VAL A 38 16.67 -28.31 2.56
CA VAL A 38 16.18 -29.13 3.69
C VAL A 38 14.93 -29.96 3.30
N GLY A 39 14.41 -29.82 2.09
CA GLY A 39 13.24 -30.57 1.62
C GLY A 39 11.89 -30.08 2.20
N PHE A 40 11.84 -28.86 2.76
CA PHE A 40 10.65 -28.25 3.36
C PHE A 40 10.01 -27.16 2.48
N THR A 41 10.11 -27.29 1.15
CA THR A 41 9.58 -26.28 0.22
C THR A 41 8.07 -26.04 0.39
N ASP A 42 7.31 -27.07 0.78
CA ASP A 42 5.88 -26.94 1.08
C ASP A 42 5.58 -25.98 2.22
N ILE A 43 6.44 -25.92 3.24
CA ILE A 43 6.29 -25.00 4.39
C ILE A 43 6.52 -23.57 3.92
N PHE A 44 7.52 -23.35 3.06
CA PHE A 44 7.75 -22.04 2.47
C PHE A 44 6.55 -21.58 1.64
N ILE A 45 6.04 -22.41 0.74
CA ILE A 45 4.89 -22.07 -0.11
C ILE A 45 3.65 -21.78 0.74
N LYS A 46 3.37 -22.60 1.77
CA LYS A 46 2.27 -22.36 2.69
C LYS A 46 2.43 -21.03 3.44
N SER A 47 3.60 -20.77 4.03
CA SER A 47 3.83 -19.52 4.78
C SER A 47 3.76 -18.29 3.88
N PHE A 48 4.30 -18.37 2.65
CA PHE A 48 4.18 -17.32 1.65
C PHE A 48 2.72 -17.10 1.23
N GLY A 49 1.95 -18.17 1.03
CA GLY A 49 0.53 -18.10 0.72
C GLY A 49 -0.27 -17.39 1.83
N ILE A 50 -0.01 -17.72 3.10
CA ILE A 50 -0.67 -17.03 4.22
C ILE A 50 -0.27 -15.56 4.30
N LYS A 51 1.02 -15.23 4.15
CA LYS A 51 1.49 -13.84 4.06
C LYS A 51 0.71 -13.06 3.00
N ALA A 52 0.56 -13.64 1.81
CA ALA A 52 -0.18 -13.03 0.71
C ALA A 52 -1.67 -12.86 1.04
N ILE A 53 -2.34 -13.88 1.60
CA ILE A 53 -3.76 -13.82 1.98
C ILE A 53 -3.99 -12.72 3.02
N VAL A 54 -3.18 -12.68 4.06
CA VAL A 54 -3.25 -11.66 5.12
C VAL A 54 -3.03 -10.26 4.55
N GLY A 55 -1.97 -10.08 3.76
CA GLY A 55 -1.66 -8.79 3.14
C GLY A 55 -2.77 -8.30 2.20
N ILE A 56 -3.22 -9.17 1.27
CA ILE A 56 -4.29 -8.83 0.31
C ILE A 56 -5.61 -8.56 1.05
N GLY A 57 -5.97 -9.38 2.03
CA GLY A 57 -7.19 -9.20 2.81
C GLY A 57 -7.21 -7.86 3.55
N ALA A 58 -6.16 -7.56 4.30
CA ALA A 58 -6.04 -6.29 5.02
C ALA A 58 -5.96 -5.09 4.06
N GLY A 59 -5.21 -5.22 2.97
CA GLY A 59 -5.10 -4.21 1.93
C GLY A 59 -6.44 -3.86 1.30
N LEU A 60 -7.23 -4.87 0.91
CA LEU A 60 -8.57 -4.68 0.34
C LEU A 60 -9.53 -4.03 1.34
N ILE A 61 -9.54 -4.48 2.60
CA ILE A 61 -10.34 -3.87 3.67
C ILE A 61 -9.98 -2.38 3.81
N ALA A 62 -8.68 -2.08 3.91
CA ALA A 62 -8.19 -0.70 4.00
C ALA A 62 -8.53 0.12 2.75
N LEU A 63 -8.42 -0.46 1.55
CA LEU A 63 -8.73 0.20 0.29
C LEU A 63 -10.21 0.60 0.25
N VAL A 64 -11.09 -0.35 0.54
CA VAL A 64 -12.55 -0.13 0.54
C VAL A 64 -12.90 0.94 1.57
N PHE A 65 -12.34 0.84 2.78
CA PHE A 65 -12.55 1.84 3.83
C PHE A 65 -12.10 3.25 3.39
N LEU A 66 -10.85 3.39 2.92
CA LEU A 66 -10.28 4.66 2.51
C LEU A 66 -10.99 5.26 1.30
N LEU A 67 -11.31 4.47 0.27
CA LEU A 67 -12.04 4.94 -0.91
C LEU A 67 -13.46 5.37 -0.55
N THR A 68 -14.16 4.59 0.28
CA THR A 68 -15.51 4.95 0.74
C THR A 68 -15.47 6.26 1.50
N ASN A 69 -14.56 6.40 2.47
CA ASN A 69 -14.36 7.64 3.21
C ASN A 69 -14.03 8.82 2.29
N PHE A 70 -13.10 8.63 1.36
CA PHE A 70 -12.69 9.64 0.39
C PHE A 70 -13.84 10.09 -0.52
N PHE A 71 -14.65 9.17 -1.05
CA PHE A 71 -15.77 9.53 -1.92
C PHE A 71 -16.88 10.25 -1.17
N ILE A 72 -17.15 9.86 0.09
CA ILE A 72 -18.09 10.57 0.96
C ILE A 72 -17.58 12.00 1.22
N ALA A 73 -16.31 12.14 1.59
CA ALA A 73 -15.69 13.45 1.82
C ALA A 73 -15.68 14.32 0.55
N ALA A 74 -15.40 13.73 -0.62
CA ALA A 74 -15.36 14.43 -1.90
C ALA A 74 -16.75 14.83 -2.43
N HIS A 75 -17.81 14.12 -2.03
CA HIS A 75 -19.20 14.50 -2.31
C HIS A 75 -19.75 15.51 -1.31
N SER A 76 -19.12 15.62 -0.13
CA SER A 76 -19.52 16.60 0.87
C SER A 76 -19.30 18.00 0.31
N LYS A 77 -20.40 18.74 0.10
CA LYS A 77 -20.42 20.13 -0.38
C LYS A 77 -19.90 21.12 0.67
N ILE A 78 -19.09 20.68 1.63
CA ILE A 78 -18.45 21.56 2.59
C ILE A 78 -17.44 22.39 1.78
N PRO A 79 -17.65 23.70 1.65
CA PRO A 79 -16.70 24.53 0.92
C PRO A 79 -15.41 24.57 1.74
N TRP A 80 -14.39 23.83 1.30
CA TRP A 80 -13.01 23.97 1.82
C TRP A 80 -12.43 25.37 1.57
N MET A 81 -13.16 26.24 0.86
CA MET A 81 -12.82 27.59 0.44
C MET A 81 -13.59 28.72 1.15
N THR A 82 -14.36 28.46 2.22
CA THR A 82 -15.12 29.56 2.87
C THR A 82 -14.30 30.59 3.65
N HIS A 83 -12.97 30.45 3.76
CA HIS A 83 -12.17 31.38 4.58
C HIS A 83 -10.83 31.78 3.97
N VAL A 84 -10.65 31.74 2.64
CA VAL A 84 -9.53 32.48 2.04
C VAL A 84 -10.09 33.84 1.62
N PRO A 85 -9.74 34.95 2.31
CA PRO A 85 -10.19 36.27 1.93
C PRO A 85 -9.79 36.53 0.48
N SER A 86 -10.76 36.93 -0.35
CA SER A 86 -10.56 37.33 -1.74
C SER A 86 -9.54 38.48 -1.90
N SER A 87 -9.10 39.08 -0.79
CA SER A 87 -8.09 40.13 -0.71
C SER A 87 -6.64 39.64 -0.83
N VAL A 88 -6.36 38.32 -0.72
CA VAL A 88 -4.98 37.78 -0.81
C VAL A 88 -4.67 37.19 -2.19
N PHE A 89 -5.67 36.63 -2.87
CA PHE A 89 -5.55 36.14 -4.24
C PHE A 89 -6.74 36.67 -5.03
N GLY A 90 -6.53 37.70 -5.87
CA GLY A 90 -7.58 38.36 -6.67
C GLY A 90 -8.28 37.48 -7.72
N THR A 91 -8.06 36.16 -7.70
CA THR A 91 -8.73 35.18 -8.55
C THR A 91 -9.07 33.94 -7.71
N PRO A 92 -10.28 33.39 -7.80
CA PRO A 92 -10.58 32.11 -7.18
C PRO A 92 -9.67 31.05 -7.80
N LEU A 93 -8.83 30.42 -6.99
CA LEU A 93 -8.04 29.26 -7.41
C LEU A 93 -9.00 28.14 -7.79
N SER A 94 -9.36 28.04 -9.06
CA SER A 94 -10.14 26.94 -9.62
C SER A 94 -9.23 25.73 -9.76
N ILE A 95 -8.91 25.07 -8.65
CA ILE A 95 -8.18 23.80 -8.67
C ILE A 95 -9.08 22.78 -9.37
N ASP A 96 -8.55 22.07 -10.37
CA ASP A 96 -9.32 21.07 -11.11
C ASP A 96 -9.77 19.94 -10.16
N GLN A 97 -11.07 19.87 -9.88
CA GLN A 97 -11.67 18.85 -9.03
C GLN A 97 -11.34 17.43 -9.51
N ARG A 98 -11.12 17.24 -10.82
CA ARG A 98 -10.72 15.93 -11.39
C ARG A 98 -9.30 15.57 -10.99
N PHE A 99 -8.40 16.54 -10.89
CA PHE A 99 -7.03 16.34 -10.45
C PHE A 99 -6.96 15.94 -8.97
N ILE A 100 -7.71 16.64 -8.10
CA ILE A 100 -7.83 16.30 -6.67
C ILE A 100 -8.41 14.90 -6.49
N ARG A 101 -9.47 14.57 -7.24
CA ARG A 101 -10.07 13.23 -7.20
C ARG A 101 -9.07 12.14 -7.62
N ARG A 102 -8.29 12.39 -8.68
CA ARG A 102 -7.29 11.44 -9.17
C ARG A 102 -6.17 11.23 -8.16
N ILE A 103 -5.62 12.31 -7.60
CA ILE A 103 -4.57 12.23 -6.56
C ILE A 103 -5.10 11.51 -5.32
N GLY A 104 -6.31 11.84 -4.87
CA GLY A 104 -6.90 11.19 -3.69
C GLY A 104 -7.06 9.69 -3.87
N VAL A 105 -7.53 9.23 -5.04
CA VAL A 105 -7.60 7.79 -5.35
C VAL A 105 -6.21 7.15 -5.37
N ILE A 106 -5.21 7.80 -5.99
CA ILE A 106 -3.83 7.29 -6.01
C ILE A 106 -3.29 7.17 -4.58
N LEU A 107 -3.54 8.16 -3.72
CA LEU A 107 -3.13 8.12 -2.31
C LEU A 107 -3.83 7.03 -1.52
N CYS A 108 -5.13 6.80 -1.73
CA CYS A 108 -5.85 5.70 -1.08
C CYS A 108 -5.27 4.33 -1.47
N ILE A 109 -4.99 4.12 -2.77
CA ILE A 109 -4.35 2.89 -3.27
C ILE A 109 -2.96 2.73 -2.66
N PHE A 110 -2.17 3.80 -2.69
CA PHE A 110 -0.83 3.80 -2.13
C PHE A 110 -0.84 3.45 -0.63
N LEU A 111 -1.69 4.09 0.16
CA LEU A 111 -1.76 3.86 1.60
C LEU A 111 -2.28 2.45 1.93
N SER A 112 -3.30 1.97 1.21
CA SER A 112 -3.78 0.59 1.31
C SER A 112 -2.67 -0.43 0.99
N PHE A 113 -1.84 -0.17 -0.03
CA PHE A 113 -0.71 -1.03 -0.35
C PHE A 113 0.31 -1.11 0.81
N PHE A 114 0.63 0.01 1.46
CA PHE A 114 1.50 -0.02 2.64
C PHE A 114 0.86 -0.78 3.81
N ILE A 115 -0.44 -0.63 4.04
CA ILE A 115 -1.17 -1.40 5.06
C ILE A 115 -1.10 -2.90 4.74
N ALA A 116 -1.23 -3.29 3.48
CA ALA A 116 -1.08 -4.68 3.03
C ALA A 116 0.31 -5.24 3.36
N LEU A 117 1.37 -4.48 3.08
CA LEU A 117 2.75 -4.87 3.38
C LEU A 117 2.99 -5.04 4.89
N VAL A 118 2.49 -4.10 5.69
CA VAL A 118 2.59 -4.17 7.16
C VAL A 118 1.78 -5.36 7.69
N ALA A 119 0.53 -5.53 7.27
CA ALA A 119 -0.28 -6.66 7.71
C ALA A 119 0.36 -8.01 7.35
N SER A 120 0.97 -8.11 6.17
CA SER A 120 1.68 -9.31 5.73
C SER A 120 2.83 -9.72 6.66
N SER A 121 3.44 -8.80 7.41
CA SER A 121 4.50 -9.16 8.37
C SER A 121 3.93 -9.79 9.65
N PHE A 122 2.69 -9.46 10.03
CA PHE A 122 1.97 -9.98 11.20
C PHE A 122 1.23 -11.30 10.95
N TRP A 123 1.49 -11.98 9.84
CA TRP A 123 0.82 -13.21 9.45
C TRP A 123 0.87 -14.31 10.54
N GLN A 124 1.99 -14.42 11.27
CA GLN A 124 2.14 -15.42 12.34
C GLN A 124 1.23 -15.13 13.52
N ASP A 125 1.14 -13.87 13.93
CA ASP A 125 0.33 -13.46 15.08
C ASP A 125 -1.16 -13.63 14.77
N ILE A 126 -1.56 -13.29 13.54
CA ILE A 126 -2.93 -13.52 13.05
C ILE A 126 -3.26 -15.01 13.03
N LEU A 127 -2.36 -15.86 12.54
CA LEU A 127 -2.56 -17.31 12.57
C LEU A 127 -2.67 -17.84 14.00
N LYS A 128 -1.79 -17.40 14.91
CA LYS A 128 -1.83 -17.79 16.32
C LYS A 128 -3.13 -17.38 16.98
N PHE A 129 -3.62 -16.18 16.69
CA PHE A 129 -4.91 -15.70 17.17
C PHE A 129 -6.07 -16.55 16.65
N LEU A 130 -6.10 -16.85 15.35
CA LEU A 130 -7.17 -17.64 14.73
C LEU A 130 -7.15 -19.12 15.14
N ALA A 131 -5.97 -19.68 15.36
CA ALA A 131 -5.76 -21.08 15.74
C ALA A 131 -5.47 -21.25 17.24
N SER A 132 -5.87 -20.28 18.06
CA SER A 132 -5.66 -20.35 19.52
C SER A 132 -6.42 -21.55 20.10
N THR A 133 -5.67 -22.48 20.72
CA THR A 133 -6.24 -23.57 21.52
C THR A 133 -6.14 -23.23 23.01
N PRO A 134 -7.11 -23.65 23.84
CA PRO A 134 -7.01 -23.47 25.28
C PRO A 134 -5.76 -24.17 25.82
N PHE A 135 -5.05 -23.54 26.76
CA PHE A 135 -3.83 -24.08 27.39
C PHE A 135 -4.09 -25.29 28.30
N ASN A 136 -5.34 -25.71 28.48
CA ASN A 136 -5.74 -26.66 29.51
C ASN A 136 -6.62 -27.79 28.96
N GLN A 137 -6.04 -28.66 28.12
CA GLN A 137 -6.35 -30.10 28.00
C GLN A 137 -5.11 -30.85 27.49
#